data_AF-A0A953WU49-F1
#
_entry.id   AF-A0A953WU49-F1
#
_cell.length_a   1.000
_cell.length_b   1.000
_cell.length_c   1.000
_cell.angle_alpha   90.00
_cell.angle_beta   90.00
_cell.angle_gamma   90.00
#
_symmetry.space_group_name_H-M   'P 1'
#
loop_
_entity.id
_entity.type
_entity.pdbx_description
1 polymer ?
#
loop_
_entity_poly.entity_id
_entity_poly.type
_entity_poly.pdbx_seq_one_letter_code
_entity_poly.pdbx_strand_id
1 'polypeptide(L)' 'MTEPTLTISGVTAPGLEGVRDAFEANFREMDELGAGFAVIHRGELVASLTGGWADRQKTHP' A
#
# COMPACT_ATOMS: atom_id res chain seq x y z
N MET A 1 12.64 13.16 -16.35
CA MET A 1 12.84 12.04 -15.41
C MET A 1 11.46 11.61 -14.99
N THR A 2 10.99 10.44 -15.45
CA THR A 2 9.68 9.91 -15.09
C THR A 2 9.72 9.52 -13.62
N GLU A 3 8.86 10.10 -12.79
CA GLU A 3 8.71 9.64 -11.41
C GLU A 3 8.28 8.17 -11.44
N PRO A 4 8.91 7.29 -10.65
CA PRO A 4 8.50 5.90 -10.58
C PRO A 4 7.06 5.86 -10.08
N THR A 5 6.16 5.32 -10.92
CA THR A 5 4.76 5.14 -10.59
C THR A 5 4.64 4.32 -9.32
N LEU A 6 3.99 4.89 -8.32
CA LEU A 6 3.72 4.27 -7.03
C LEU A 6 2.97 2.95 -7.25
N THR A 7 3.66 1.82 -7.06
CA THR A 7 3.09 0.51 -7.35
C THR A 7 2.42 -0.02 -6.10
N ILE A 8 1.13 0.26 -5.94
CA ILE A 8 0.32 -0.28 -4.84
C ILE A 8 -0.38 -1.55 -5.29
N SER A 9 -0.04 -2.65 -4.62
CA SER A 9 -0.51 -4.00 -4.91
C SER A 9 -1.33 -4.56 -3.75
N GLY A 10 -2.11 -5.61 -4.02
CA GLY A 10 -2.90 -6.30 -3.00
C GLY A 10 -4.40 -6.05 -3.13
N VAL A 11 -5.14 -6.49 -2.11
CA VAL A 11 -6.60 -6.62 -2.15
C VAL A 11 -7.26 -6.06 -0.90
N THR A 12 -8.50 -5.61 -1.07
CA THR A 12 -9.45 -5.32 0.00
C THR A 12 -10.72 -6.13 -0.25
N ALA A 13 -11.37 -6.60 0.81
CA ALA A 13 -12.69 -7.21 0.70
C ALA A 13 -13.72 -6.17 0.20
N PRO A 14 -14.82 -6.62 -0.44
CA PRO A 14 -15.88 -5.71 -0.87
C PRO A 14 -16.40 -4.83 0.27
N GLY A 15 -16.56 -3.54 0.01
CA GLY A 15 -16.99 -2.55 1.01
C GLY A 15 -15.86 -1.96 1.86
N LEU A 16 -14.60 -2.39 1.64
CA LEU A 16 -13.40 -1.85 2.27
C LEU A 16 -12.48 -1.11 1.28
N GLU A 17 -12.98 -0.70 0.11
CA GLU A 17 -12.20 -0.02 -0.92
C GLU A 17 -11.55 1.27 -0.40
N GLY A 18 -12.21 1.98 0.52
CA GLY A 18 -11.66 3.17 1.17
C GLY A 18 -10.36 2.95 1.95
N VAL A 19 -10.05 1.70 2.33
CA VAL A 19 -8.75 1.35 2.91
C VAL A 19 -7.63 1.52 1.89
N ARG A 20 -7.86 1.13 0.63
CA ARG A 20 -6.90 1.35 -0.45
C ARG A 20 -6.74 2.85 -0.71
N ASP A 21 -7.83 3.61 -0.75
CA ASP A 21 -7.77 5.07 -0.96
C ASP A 21 -6.94 5.76 0.13
N ALA A 22 -7.15 5.40 1.39
CA ALA A 22 -6.38 5.94 2.51
C ALA A 22 -4.90 5.51 2.45
N PHE A 23 -4.63 4.25 2.10
CA PHE A 23 -3.26 3.76 1.92
C PHE A 23 -2.55 4.53 0.81
N GLU A 24 -3.21 4.78 -0.33
CA GLU A 24 -2.68 5.61 -1.43
C GLU A 24 -2.45 7.07 -1.00
N ALA A 25 -3.35 7.65 -0.19
CA ALA A 25 -3.21 9.02 0.31
C ALA A 25 -1.97 9.17 1.20
N ASN A 26 -1.66 8.18 2.05
CA ASN A 26 -0.45 8.22 2.90
C ASN A 26 0.84 8.42 2.09
N PHE A 27 0.97 7.78 0.92
CA PHE A 27 2.15 7.98 0.06
C PHE A 27 2.22 9.38 -0.57
N ARG A 28 1.06 10.02 -0.80
CA ARG A 28 1.01 11.38 -1.35
C ARG A 28 1.28 12.43 -0.28
N GLU A 29 0.88 12.16 0.96
CA GLU A 29 0.81 13.15 2.04
C GLU A 29 1.94 13.00 3.08
N MET A 30 2.52 11.81 3.23
CA MET A 30 3.47 11.50 4.33
C MET A 30 4.88 11.10 3.88
N ASP A 31 5.25 11.30 2.61
CA ASP A 31 6.59 10.99 2.05
C ASP A 31 7.04 9.55 2.32
N GLU A 32 6.12 8.59 2.16
CA GLU A 32 6.38 7.18 2.43
C GLU A 32 7.34 6.58 1.39
N LEU A 33 8.42 5.93 1.87
CA LEU A 33 9.33 5.16 1.01
C LEU A 33 8.68 3.86 0.56
N GLY A 34 8.05 3.15 1.50
CA GLY A 34 7.43 1.84 1.30
C GLY A 34 6.68 1.39 2.54
N ALA A 35 5.55 0.72 2.34
CA ALA A 35 4.68 0.26 3.41
C ALA A 35 3.97 -1.04 3.06
N GLY A 36 3.63 -1.79 4.10
CA GLY A 36 2.73 -2.94 4.05
C GLY A 36 1.64 -2.79 5.11
N PHE A 37 0.40 -3.11 4.74
CA PHE A 37 -0.76 -3.00 5.62
C PHE A 37 -1.64 -4.24 5.48
N ALA A 38 -2.01 -4.85 6.61
CA ALA A 38 -2.88 -6.01 6.62
C ALA A 38 -3.92 -5.92 7.75
N VAL A 39 -5.15 -6.36 7.46
CA VAL A 39 -6.24 -6.43 8.43
C VAL A 39 -6.84 -7.82 8.42
N ILE A 40 -6.90 -8.41 9.61
CA ILE A 40 -7.56 -9.69 9.85
C ILE A 40 -8.80 -9.41 10.71
N HIS A 41 -9.98 -9.82 10.23
CA HIS A 41 -11.22 -9.75 10.99
C HIS A 41 -11.77 -11.16 11.17
N ARG A 42 -11.96 -11.60 12.43
CA ARG A 42 -12.47 -12.94 12.78
C ARG A 42 -11.70 -14.09 12.11
N GLY A 43 -10.38 -13.93 11.94
CA GLY A 43 -9.50 -14.93 11.33
C GLY A 43 -9.42 -14.86 9.80
N GLU A 44 -10.19 -13.99 9.15
CA GLU A 44 -10.14 -13.78 7.69
C GLU A 44 -9.33 -12.55 7.34
N LEU A 45 -8.46 -12.66 6.33
CA LEU A 45 -7.70 -11.53 5.79
C LEU A 45 -8.63 -10.68 4.91
N VAL A 46 -9.06 -9.54 5.43
CA VAL A 46 -10.02 -8.65 4.76
C VAL A 46 -9.34 -7.49 4.03
N ALA A 47 -8.07 -7.21 4.32
CA ALA A 47 -7.23 -6.32 3.53
C ALA A 47 -5.77 -6.75 3.62
N SER A 48 -5.05 -6.66 2.50
CA SER A 48 -3.61 -6.86 2.42
C SER A 48 -3.07 -6.02 1.28
N LEU A 49 -2.34 -4.96 1.61
CA LEU A 49 -1.82 -3.97 0.68
C LEU A 49 -0.32 -3.81 0.89
N THR A 50 0.41 -3.63 -0.21
CA THR A 50 1.82 -3.26 -0.21
C THR A 50 2.07 -2.16 -1.23
N GLY A 51 3.06 -1.33 -0.99
CA GLY A 51 3.49 -0.35 -1.98
C GLY A 51 4.79 0.33 -1.63
N GLY A 52 5.38 0.98 -2.63
CA GLY A 52 6.65 1.69 -2.52
C GLY A 52 7.85 0.76 -2.69
N TRP A 53 8.86 0.94 -1.84
CA TRP A 53 10.15 0.26 -1.92
C TRP A 53 10.58 -0.30 -0.57
N ALA A 54 11.12 -1.51 -0.57
CA ALA A 54 11.71 -2.17 0.59
C ALA A 54 13.07 -1.58 0.99
N ASP A 55 13.72 -0.82 0.10
CA ASP A 55 15.05 -0.26 0.33
C ASP A 55 15.18 1.20 -0.13
N ARG A 56 16.12 1.93 0.49
CA ARG A 56 16.33 3.36 0.22
C ARG A 56 16.90 3.66 -1.17
N GLN A 57 17.57 2.68 -1.79
CA GLN A 57 18.08 2.83 -3.15
C GLN A 57 16.98 2.60 -4.19
N LYS A 58 15.76 2.21 -3.76
CA LYS A 58 14.61 1.97 -4.62
C LYS A 58 14.92 0.92 -5.70
N THR A 59 15.52 -0.20 -5.28
CA THR A 59 15.86 -1.32 -6.16
C THR A 59 14.96 -2.54 -5.95
N HIS A 60 14.26 -2.60 -4.81
CA HIS A 60 13.32 -3.65 -4.44
C HIS A 60 11.96 -3.03 -4.11
N PRO A 61 10.92 -3.23 -4.95
CA PRO A 61 9.57 -2.80 -4.61
C PRO A 61 8.99 -3.64 -3.46
#